data_AF-A0AAV9RRS2-F1
#
_entry.id   AF-A0AAV9RRS2-F1
#
_cell.length_a   1.000
_cell.length_b   1.000
_cell.length_c   1.000
_cell.angle_alpha   90.00
_cell.angle_beta   90.00
_cell.angle_gamma   90.00
#
_symmetry.space_group_name_H-M   'P 1'
#
loop_
_entity.id
_entity.type
_entity.pdbx_description
1 polymer ?
#
loop_
_entity_poly.entity_id
_entity_poly.type
_entity_poly.pdbx_seq_one_letter_code
_entity_poly.pdbx_strand_id
1 'polypeptide(L)'
;MSFPSSGKQAFYRNPIGEVARFLDTKHGGHYKVYNLCSEKGYDPKFFHYRVERVFIDDHNVPSLEDMLKYTASVREWMSADPKNIIAIHCKGGKGRTGTMVCTWLIDSDQFESAQDSLEYFGERRTDKSQSSKFQGVETPSQSRYVGYYEIMKMQYKRQLPPPKSLRIKSIRIHSIAGVGKGDGSDLRVKIIVKKALVFECVCAKQENCKVFPDVGNNTAVISLQNGPMVEGDVKVMFESSAGLPKGYEDVPFYFWFNTSFIAENKLFLPREELDNPHKPKTWSLYKEDFGVTMFFSDSD
;
A
#
# COMPACT_ATOMS: atom_id res chain seq x y z
N MET A 1 12.05 8.01 10.30
CA MET A 1 11.74 8.28 11.73
C MET A 1 10.23 8.15 11.98
N SER A 2 9.78 8.14 13.24
CA SER A 2 8.36 8.24 13.61
C SER A 2 7.90 9.71 13.68
N PHE A 3 6.59 9.93 13.78
CA PHE A 3 5.98 11.26 13.68
C PHE A 3 6.50 12.26 14.74
N PRO A 4 7.05 13.42 14.34
CA PRO A 4 7.39 14.52 15.24
C PRO A 4 6.12 15.13 15.83
N SER A 5 5.96 15.02 17.15
CA SER A 5 4.71 15.33 17.85
C SER A 5 4.82 16.57 18.73
N SER A 6 3.67 17.20 18.99
CA SER A 6 3.54 18.34 19.90
C SER A 6 2.48 18.05 20.98
N GLY A 7 2.48 18.86 22.05
CA GLY A 7 1.52 18.76 23.15
C GLY A 7 1.57 17.43 23.89
N LYS A 8 0.43 16.95 24.40
CA LYS A 8 0.32 15.72 25.21
C LYS A 8 0.79 14.45 24.46
N GLN A 9 0.90 14.48 23.13
CA GLN A 9 1.39 13.34 22.34
C GLN A 9 2.92 13.16 22.42
N ALA A 10 3.65 14.19 22.86
CA ALA A 10 5.11 14.16 23.02
C ALA A 10 5.60 13.31 24.22
N PHE A 11 4.70 12.90 25.12
CA PHE A 11 5.05 12.00 26.22
C PHE A 11 5.31 10.56 25.77
N TYR A 12 4.79 10.16 24.61
CA TYR A 12 4.90 8.80 24.07
C TYR A 12 5.37 8.76 22.61
N ARG A 13 5.78 9.92 22.06
CA ARG A 13 6.35 10.08 20.71
C ARG A 13 7.45 11.13 20.73
N ASN A 14 8.21 11.21 19.65
CA ASN A 14 9.32 12.15 19.51
C ASN A 14 8.80 13.60 19.61
N PRO A 15 9.24 14.41 20.60
CA PRO A 15 8.89 15.82 20.65
C PRO A 15 9.46 16.56 19.43
N ILE A 16 8.64 17.32 18.70
CA ILE A 16 9.06 17.97 17.46
C ILE A 16 10.25 18.93 17.65
N GLY A 17 10.30 19.64 18.77
CA GLY A 17 11.43 20.51 19.12
C GLY A 17 12.75 19.74 19.26
N GLU A 18 12.72 18.54 19.84
CA GLU A 18 13.91 17.68 19.95
C GLU A 18 14.31 17.09 18.60
N VAL A 19 13.35 16.72 17.76
CA VAL A 19 13.64 16.26 16.39
C VAL A 19 14.29 17.37 15.58
N ALA A 20 13.74 18.59 15.64
CA ALA A 20 14.31 19.77 14.98
C ALA A 20 15.72 20.07 15.50
N ARG A 21 15.90 20.13 16.83
CA ARG A 21 17.22 20.32 17.48
C ARG A 21 18.23 19.27 17.03
N PHE A 22 17.83 18.00 16.97
CA PHE A 22 18.69 16.91 16.50
C PHE A 22 19.14 17.14 15.05
N LEU A 23 18.19 17.39 14.14
CA LEU A 23 18.49 17.61 12.73
C LEU A 23 19.33 18.86 12.50
N ASP A 24 19.04 19.96 13.20
CA ASP A 24 19.83 21.20 13.12
C ASP A 24 21.25 21.01 13.64
N THR A 25 21.42 20.27 14.74
CA THR A 25 22.75 20.02 15.33
C THR A 25 23.58 19.07 14.46
N LYS A 26 22.97 18.05 13.87
CA LYS A 26 23.70 17.01 13.11
C LYS A 26 23.83 17.29 11.62
N HIS A 27 22.86 18.00 11.04
CA HIS A 27 22.72 18.20 9.60
C HIS A 27 22.28 19.63 9.26
N GLY A 28 22.69 20.63 10.05
CA GLY A 28 22.29 22.03 9.86
C GLY A 28 22.43 22.51 8.41
N GLY A 29 21.33 22.99 7.83
CA GLY A 29 21.27 23.42 6.43
C GLY A 29 21.17 22.28 5.39
N HIS A 30 21.44 21.04 5.78
CA HIS A 30 21.61 19.88 4.89
C HIS A 30 20.56 18.78 5.10
N TYR A 31 19.37 19.10 5.60
CA TYR A 31 18.26 18.13 5.66
C TYR A 31 16.97 18.66 5.03
N LYS A 32 16.22 17.74 4.42
CA LYS A 32 14.83 17.93 3.99
C LYS A 32 13.95 16.82 4.57
N VAL A 33 12.79 17.20 5.11
CA VAL A 33 11.86 16.29 5.79
C VAL A 33 10.71 15.92 4.85
N TYR A 34 10.38 14.63 4.75
CA TYR A 34 9.22 14.14 4.01
C TYR A 34 8.19 13.58 5.00
N ASN A 35 7.02 14.25 5.07
CA ASN A 35 5.89 13.82 5.89
C ASN A 35 4.89 13.02 5.04
N LEU A 36 4.78 11.73 5.33
CA LEU A 36 3.92 10.80 4.59
C LEU A 36 2.49 10.72 5.13
N CYS A 37 2.16 11.46 6.18
CA CYS A 37 0.83 11.39 6.80
C CYS A 37 -0.19 12.23 6.03
N SER A 38 -1.24 11.57 5.53
CA SER A 38 -2.43 12.28 5.06
C SER A 38 -3.20 12.92 6.22
N GLU A 39 -3.25 12.22 7.36
CA GLU A 39 -4.08 12.52 8.52
C GLU A 39 -3.50 13.61 9.43
N LYS A 40 -2.19 13.91 9.32
CA LYS A 40 -1.46 14.76 10.26
C LYS A 40 -0.39 15.63 9.60
N GLY A 41 -0.30 16.86 10.08
CA GLY A 41 0.78 17.81 9.78
C GLY A 41 1.25 18.53 11.03
N TYR A 42 2.19 19.45 10.84
CA TYR A 42 2.73 20.34 11.85
C TYR A 42 3.22 21.61 11.15
N ASP A 43 3.54 22.67 11.91
CA ASP A 43 4.10 23.90 11.35
C ASP A 43 5.47 23.60 10.69
N PRO A 44 5.64 23.83 9.38
CA PRO A 44 6.91 23.54 8.71
C PRO A 44 8.05 24.47 9.17
N LYS A 45 7.77 25.55 9.92
CA LYS A 45 8.79 26.42 10.52
C LYS A 45 9.76 25.67 11.43
N PHE A 46 9.32 24.61 12.11
CA PHE A 46 10.20 23.77 12.94
C PHE A 46 11.38 23.19 12.17
N PHE A 47 11.25 23.05 10.85
CA PHE A 47 12.25 22.48 9.97
C PHE A 47 12.66 23.46 8.87
N HIS A 48 12.61 24.77 9.17
CA HIS A 48 13.02 25.86 8.27
C HIS A 48 12.34 25.81 6.90
N TYR A 49 11.06 25.41 6.88
CA TYR A 49 10.27 25.21 5.66
C TYR A 49 10.80 24.17 4.67
N ARG A 50 11.80 23.37 5.05
CA ARG A 50 12.31 22.23 4.26
C ARG A 50 11.48 20.97 4.53
N VAL A 51 10.16 21.08 4.39
CA VAL A 51 9.21 19.97 4.59
C VAL A 51 8.37 19.78 3.34
N GLU A 52 8.36 18.56 2.81
CA GLU A 52 7.47 18.16 1.73
C GLU A 52 6.46 17.12 2.24
N ARG A 53 5.23 17.17 1.72
CA ARG A 53 4.17 16.25 2.12
C ARG A 53 3.81 15.32 0.98
N VAL A 54 3.71 14.02 1.29
CA VAL A 54 3.14 13.00 0.41
C VAL A 54 1.96 12.39 1.14
N PHE A 55 0.75 12.50 0.61
CA PHE A 55 -0.47 12.21 1.36
C PHE A 55 -0.86 10.74 1.27
N ILE A 56 -0.26 9.90 2.13
CA ILE A 56 -0.50 8.46 2.15
C ILE A 56 -1.33 8.09 3.39
N ASP A 57 -2.48 7.45 3.17
CA ASP A 57 -3.35 6.97 4.26
C ASP A 57 -2.67 5.82 5.02
N ASP A 58 -2.96 5.68 6.31
CA ASP A 58 -2.33 4.65 7.15
C ASP A 58 -2.63 3.25 6.57
N HIS A 59 -1.62 2.38 6.48
CA HIS A 59 -1.71 1.04 5.85
C HIS A 59 -2.10 1.02 4.35
N ASN A 60 -1.98 2.15 3.64
CA ASN A 60 -2.21 2.23 2.20
C ASN A 60 -0.90 2.58 1.46
N VAL A 61 -1.04 2.80 0.15
CA VAL A 61 0.03 3.11 -0.80
C VAL A 61 -0.11 4.54 -1.35
N PRO A 62 0.99 5.19 -1.76
CA PRO A 62 0.93 6.39 -2.58
C PRO A 62 0.41 6.06 -3.99
N SER A 63 -0.01 7.07 -4.76
CA SER A 63 -0.15 6.88 -6.21
C SER A 63 1.23 6.71 -6.86
N LEU A 64 1.31 6.02 -8.01
CA LEU A 64 2.59 5.91 -8.73
C LEU A 64 3.11 7.28 -9.19
N GLU A 65 2.20 8.21 -9.49
CA GLU A 65 2.56 9.60 -9.83
C GLU A 65 3.20 10.31 -8.63
N ASP A 66 2.65 10.14 -7.42
CA ASP A 66 3.23 10.71 -6.20
C ASP A 66 4.61 10.10 -5.88
N MET A 67 4.82 8.82 -6.18
CA MET A 67 6.13 8.19 -6.04
C MET A 67 7.17 8.83 -6.97
N LEU A 68 6.82 9.10 -8.23
CA LEU A 68 7.69 9.79 -9.19
C LEU A 68 7.99 11.24 -8.79
N LYS A 69 6.97 11.97 -8.33
CA LYS A 69 7.14 13.34 -7.81
C LYS A 69 8.08 13.37 -6.61
N TYR A 70 7.87 12.45 -5.67
CA TYR A 70 8.73 12.29 -4.51
C TYR A 70 10.18 12.00 -4.92
N THR A 71 10.45 11.03 -5.79
CA THR A 71 11.84 10.71 -6.14
C THR A 71 12.50 11.81 -6.95
N ALA A 72 11.76 12.53 -7.80
CA ALA A 72 12.27 13.72 -8.48
C ALA A 72 12.71 14.81 -7.48
N SER A 73 11.87 15.08 -6.48
CA SER A 73 12.18 16.02 -5.39
C SER A 73 13.39 15.59 -4.57
N VAL A 74 13.50 14.29 -4.26
CA VAL A 74 14.66 13.75 -3.54
C VAL A 74 15.92 13.85 -4.39
N ARG A 75 15.89 13.51 -5.68
CA ARG A 75 17.05 13.64 -6.58
C ARG A 75 17.54 15.08 -6.65
N GLU A 76 16.63 16.04 -6.83
CA GLU A 76 16.96 17.46 -6.85
C GLU A 76 17.68 17.86 -5.55
N TRP A 77 17.09 17.54 -4.39
CA TRP A 77 17.67 17.84 -3.09
C TRP A 77 19.04 17.19 -2.87
N MET A 78 19.16 15.90 -3.15
CA MET A 78 20.40 15.14 -2.93
C MET A 78 21.52 15.55 -3.89
N SER A 79 21.18 16.05 -5.09
CA SER A 79 22.16 16.54 -6.07
C SER A 79 22.73 17.91 -5.75
N ALA A 80 22.04 18.70 -4.91
CA ALA A 80 22.43 20.07 -4.62
C ALA A 80 23.67 20.17 -3.70
N ASP A 81 23.87 19.22 -2.80
CA ASP A 81 25.06 19.17 -1.93
C ASP A 81 25.29 17.72 -1.45
N PRO A 82 26.53 17.18 -1.51
CA PRO A 82 26.83 15.81 -1.07
C PRO A 82 26.61 15.56 0.44
N LYS A 83 26.49 16.62 1.26
CA LYS A 83 26.15 16.51 2.69
C LYS A 83 24.65 16.39 2.92
N ASN A 84 23.82 16.62 1.89
CA ASN A 84 22.38 16.59 2.03
C ASN A 84 21.89 15.19 2.43
N ILE A 85 20.94 15.17 3.37
CA ILE A 85 20.22 13.98 3.78
C ILE A 85 18.72 14.22 3.67
N ILE A 86 17.96 13.12 3.62
CA ILE A 86 16.49 13.15 3.71
C ILE A 86 16.03 12.48 5.00
N ALA A 87 15.03 13.08 5.64
CA ALA A 87 14.38 12.52 6.82
C ALA A 87 12.92 12.19 6.51
N ILE A 88 12.64 10.90 6.27
CA ILE A 88 11.30 10.43 5.90
C ILE A 88 10.57 9.93 7.14
N HIS A 89 9.31 10.33 7.32
CA HIS A 89 8.50 9.87 8.44
C HIS A 89 7.03 9.66 8.10
N CYS A 90 6.40 8.81 8.91
CA CYS A 90 4.95 8.66 8.97
C CYS A 90 4.54 8.54 10.45
N LYS A 91 3.32 8.06 10.73
CA LYS A 91 2.86 7.86 12.11
C LYS A 91 3.77 6.94 12.93
N GLY A 92 4.17 5.79 12.40
CA GLY A 92 4.98 4.78 13.09
C GLY A 92 6.42 4.64 12.56
N GLY A 93 6.71 5.21 11.39
CA GLY A 93 8.00 5.01 10.72
C GLY A 93 8.22 3.57 10.26
N LYS A 94 7.16 2.88 9.83
CA LYS A 94 7.16 1.48 9.37
C LYS A 94 6.63 1.39 7.94
N GLY A 95 5.40 0.95 7.69
CA GLY A 95 4.84 0.67 6.36
C GLY A 95 5.08 1.78 5.32
N ARG A 96 4.40 2.93 5.47
CA ARG A 96 4.53 4.08 4.55
C ARG A 96 5.97 4.57 4.39
N THR A 97 6.71 4.65 5.50
CA THR A 97 8.12 5.09 5.46
C THR A 97 8.99 4.09 4.72
N GLY A 98 8.79 2.78 4.96
CA GLY A 98 9.50 1.71 4.29
C GLY A 98 9.26 1.73 2.80
N THR A 99 8.02 1.92 2.35
CA THR A 99 7.68 2.08 0.93
C THR A 99 8.55 3.18 0.30
N MET A 100 8.51 4.41 0.84
CA MET A 100 9.21 5.54 0.23
C MET A 100 10.74 5.49 0.40
N VAL A 101 11.25 4.84 1.45
CA VAL A 101 12.68 4.57 1.62
C VAL A 101 13.15 3.55 0.58
N CYS A 102 12.46 2.42 0.43
CA CYS A 102 12.83 1.38 -0.54
C CYS A 102 12.74 1.91 -1.98
N THR A 103 11.70 2.68 -2.29
CA THR A 103 11.58 3.41 -3.56
C THR A 103 12.79 4.30 -3.83
N TRP A 104 13.27 5.05 -2.83
CA TRP A 104 14.47 5.87 -2.99
C TRP A 104 15.74 5.02 -3.17
N LEU A 105 15.91 3.97 -2.36
CA LEU A 105 17.05 3.05 -2.47
C LEU A 105 17.17 2.45 -3.89
N ILE A 106 16.03 2.08 -4.48
CA ILE A 106 15.96 1.64 -5.87
C ILE A 106 16.27 2.79 -6.82
N ASP A 107 15.65 3.96 -6.64
CA ASP A 107 15.84 5.11 -7.53
C ASP A 107 17.28 5.61 -7.60
N SER A 108 18.00 5.55 -6.47
CA SER A 108 19.39 5.98 -6.29
C SER A 108 20.42 4.88 -6.58
N ASP A 109 20.02 3.78 -7.23
CA ASP A 109 20.88 2.66 -7.63
C ASP A 109 21.64 1.98 -6.47
N GLN A 110 21.13 2.10 -5.23
CA GLN A 110 21.70 1.39 -4.08
C GLN A 110 21.23 -0.08 -4.04
N PHE A 111 20.06 -0.34 -4.61
CA PHE A 111 19.49 -1.66 -4.79
C PHE A 111 18.88 -1.77 -6.20
N GLU A 112 19.07 -2.92 -6.83
CA GLU A 112 18.45 -3.21 -8.12
C GLU A 112 17.10 -3.91 -7.96
N SER A 113 16.91 -4.64 -6.86
CA SER A 113 15.74 -5.45 -6.54
C SER A 113 14.87 -4.79 -5.46
N ALA A 114 13.55 -4.72 -5.70
CA ALA A 114 12.58 -4.30 -4.69
C ALA A 114 12.64 -5.21 -3.47
N GLN A 115 12.73 -6.53 -3.67
CA GLN A 115 12.77 -7.51 -2.59
C GLN A 115 13.95 -7.23 -1.64
N ASP A 116 15.15 -7.08 -2.19
CA ASP A 116 16.37 -6.88 -1.42
C ASP A 116 16.31 -5.55 -0.64
N SER A 117 15.75 -4.50 -1.26
CA SER A 117 15.57 -3.21 -0.60
C SER A 117 14.58 -3.27 0.58
N LEU A 118 13.50 -4.06 0.43
CA LEU A 118 12.47 -4.27 1.45
C LEU A 118 13.02 -5.07 2.64
N GLU A 119 13.79 -6.11 2.36
CA GLU A 119 14.49 -6.92 3.36
C GLU A 119 15.49 -6.06 4.14
N TYR A 120 16.36 -5.34 3.43
CA TYR A 120 17.33 -4.42 4.03
C TYR A 120 16.65 -3.39 4.93
N PHE A 121 15.59 -2.74 4.47
CA PHE A 121 14.85 -1.79 5.29
C PHE A 121 14.29 -2.47 6.55
N GLY A 122 13.70 -3.65 6.40
CA GLY A 122 13.17 -4.44 7.50
C GLY A 122 14.22 -4.77 8.55
N GLU A 123 15.42 -5.20 8.14
CA GLU A 123 16.53 -5.48 9.05
C GLU A 123 17.04 -4.23 9.76
N ARG A 124 17.24 -3.12 9.03
CA ARG A 124 17.73 -1.87 9.62
C ARG A 124 16.73 -1.19 10.52
N ARG A 125 15.43 -1.35 10.26
CA ARG A 125 14.37 -0.75 11.07
C ARG A 125 14.02 -1.56 12.30
N THR A 126 14.23 -2.88 12.25
CA THR A 126 13.94 -3.82 13.34
C THR A 126 15.14 -3.93 14.27
N ASP A 127 15.02 -3.37 15.47
CA ASP A 127 15.95 -3.73 16.53
C ASP A 127 15.57 -5.10 17.11
N LYS A 128 16.21 -6.15 16.61
CA LYS A 128 16.02 -7.53 17.08
C LYS A 128 16.41 -7.71 18.56
N SER A 129 17.17 -6.78 19.16
CA SER A 129 17.50 -6.81 20.60
C SER A 129 16.35 -6.31 21.49
N GLN A 130 15.44 -5.50 20.93
CA GLN A 130 14.31 -4.90 21.66
C GLN A 130 12.96 -5.50 21.26
N SER A 131 12.85 -6.15 20.10
CA SER A 131 11.61 -6.77 19.64
C SER A 131 11.84 -7.93 18.67
N SER A 132 11.13 -9.03 18.89
CA SER A 132 11.03 -10.13 17.92
C SER A 132 10.09 -9.83 16.74
N LYS A 133 9.39 -8.69 16.75
CA LYS A 133 8.46 -8.29 15.69
C LYS A 133 9.21 -7.54 14.59
N PHE A 134 9.24 -8.13 13.40
CA PHE A 134 9.72 -7.48 12.17
C PHE A 134 9.03 -6.13 11.93
N GLN A 135 9.81 -5.11 11.59
CA GLN A 135 9.40 -3.71 11.42
C GLN A 135 9.67 -3.21 9.98
N GLY A 136 9.54 -4.08 8.99
CA GLY A 136 9.60 -3.71 7.58
C GLY A 136 8.31 -3.07 7.06
N VAL A 137 8.13 -3.14 5.74
CA VAL A 137 6.88 -2.76 5.08
C VAL A 137 5.72 -3.61 5.60
N GLU A 138 4.56 -3.00 5.82
CA GLU A 138 3.49 -3.59 6.66
C GLU A 138 2.39 -4.30 5.88
N THR A 139 2.29 -4.05 4.57
CA THR A 139 1.23 -4.60 3.72
C THR A 139 1.80 -5.07 2.37
N PRO A 140 1.31 -6.18 1.81
CA PRO A 140 1.72 -6.61 0.48
C PRO A 140 1.49 -5.58 -0.61
N SER A 141 0.42 -4.78 -0.55
CA SER A 141 0.22 -3.67 -1.49
C SER A 141 1.37 -2.66 -1.47
N GLN A 142 1.91 -2.34 -0.31
CA GLN A 142 3.09 -1.46 -0.20
C GLN A 142 4.33 -2.08 -0.87
N SER A 143 4.58 -3.38 -0.66
CA SER A 143 5.68 -4.09 -1.34
C SER A 143 5.48 -4.14 -2.86
N ARG A 144 4.25 -4.41 -3.31
CA ARG A 144 3.88 -4.40 -4.73
C ARG A 144 4.16 -3.06 -5.40
N TYR A 145 3.87 -1.96 -4.73
CA TYR A 145 4.12 -0.61 -5.27
C TYR A 145 5.62 -0.27 -5.33
N VAL A 146 6.44 -0.82 -4.43
CA VAL A 146 7.90 -0.74 -4.58
C VAL A 146 8.36 -1.51 -5.82
N GLY A 147 7.81 -2.71 -6.07
CA GLY A 147 8.07 -3.48 -7.29
C GLY A 147 7.58 -2.78 -8.57
N TYR A 148 6.42 -2.12 -8.53
CA TYR A 148 5.99 -1.27 -9.65
C TYR A 148 6.99 -0.15 -9.93
N TYR A 149 7.52 0.49 -8.89
CA TYR A 149 8.53 1.53 -9.06
C TYR A 149 9.84 1.00 -9.65
N GLU A 150 10.30 -0.17 -9.23
CA GLU A 150 11.44 -0.86 -9.85
C GLU A 150 11.25 -1.00 -11.36
N ILE A 151 10.09 -1.51 -11.78
CA ILE A 151 9.74 -1.63 -13.21
C ILE A 151 9.71 -0.25 -13.89
N MET A 152 9.11 0.77 -13.27
CA MET A 152 9.08 2.13 -13.84
C MET A 152 10.48 2.71 -14.05
N LYS A 153 11.39 2.49 -13.10
CA LYS A 153 12.79 2.90 -13.22
C LYS A 153 13.48 2.17 -14.36
N MET A 154 13.40 0.83 -14.37
CA MET A 154 14.20 -0.02 -15.25
C MET A 154 13.68 -0.05 -16.69
N GLN A 155 12.36 -0.13 -16.88
CA GLN A 155 11.75 -0.31 -18.20
C GLN A 155 11.19 0.99 -18.77
N TYR A 156 10.71 1.90 -17.91
CA TYR A 156 10.02 3.13 -18.32
C TYR A 156 10.81 4.40 -18.03
N LYS A 157 12.11 4.30 -17.71
CA LYS A 157 13.02 5.44 -17.49
C LYS A 157 12.45 6.48 -16.50
N ARG A 158 11.87 5.99 -15.39
CA ARG A 158 11.21 6.81 -14.34
C ARG A 158 10.01 7.60 -14.89
N GLN A 159 9.24 6.98 -15.78
CA GLN A 159 7.96 7.51 -16.25
C GLN A 159 6.85 6.51 -15.92
N LEU A 160 5.61 7.00 -15.93
CA LEU A 160 4.45 6.13 -15.83
C LEU A 160 4.40 5.21 -17.06
N PRO A 161 4.09 3.92 -16.89
CA PRO A 161 3.76 3.07 -18.02
C PRO A 161 2.53 3.61 -18.77
N PRO A 162 2.31 3.21 -20.04
CA PRO A 162 1.11 3.58 -20.77
C PRO A 162 -0.16 3.29 -19.95
N PRO A 163 -1.11 4.24 -19.87
CA PRO A 163 -2.35 4.04 -19.13
C PRO A 163 -3.13 2.89 -19.77
N LYS A 164 -3.69 2.01 -18.93
CA LYS A 164 -4.54 0.91 -19.38
C LYS A 164 -5.90 1.02 -18.74
N SER A 165 -6.91 1.37 -19.52
CA SER A 165 -8.32 1.39 -19.11
C SER A 165 -8.90 -0.03 -19.20
N LEU A 166 -9.39 -0.55 -18.09
CA LEU A 166 -9.90 -1.93 -17.99
C LEU A 166 -11.28 -1.97 -17.34
N ARG A 167 -12.17 -2.82 -17.86
CA ARG A 167 -13.44 -3.15 -17.19
C ARG A 167 -13.25 -4.34 -16.27
N ILE A 168 -13.65 -4.22 -15.00
CA ILE A 168 -13.66 -5.38 -14.08
C ILE A 168 -14.90 -6.21 -14.35
N LYS A 169 -14.74 -7.49 -14.72
CA LYS A 169 -15.86 -8.38 -15.09
C LYS A 169 -16.27 -9.29 -13.95
N SER A 170 -15.31 -9.89 -13.27
CA SER A 170 -15.58 -10.81 -12.17
C SER A 170 -14.40 -10.94 -11.23
N ILE A 171 -14.70 -11.39 -10.02
CA ILE A 171 -13.73 -11.69 -8.98
C ILE A 171 -13.98 -13.12 -8.52
N ARG A 172 -12.97 -13.97 -8.63
CA ARG A 172 -12.97 -15.33 -8.09
C ARG A 172 -12.20 -15.36 -6.77
N ILE A 173 -12.85 -15.86 -5.73
CA ILE A 173 -12.20 -16.16 -4.44
C ILE A 173 -11.90 -17.65 -4.42
N HIS A 174 -10.63 -17.99 -4.24
CA HIS A 174 -10.17 -19.36 -4.09
C HIS A 174 -10.15 -19.75 -2.62
N SER A 175 -10.40 -21.02 -2.34
CA SER A 175 -10.41 -21.64 -1.02
C SER A 175 -11.32 -20.92 -0.04
N ILE A 176 -12.56 -20.70 -0.49
CA ILE A 176 -13.58 -19.92 0.22
C ILE A 176 -14.22 -20.69 1.37
N ALA A 177 -14.21 -22.03 1.36
CA ALA A 177 -14.82 -22.83 2.43
C ALA A 177 -14.24 -22.47 3.80
N GLY A 178 -15.13 -22.19 4.76
CA GLY A 178 -14.77 -21.73 6.10
C GLY A 178 -14.48 -20.22 6.22
N VAL A 179 -14.41 -19.49 5.10
CA VAL A 179 -14.31 -18.03 5.09
C VAL A 179 -15.71 -17.42 5.02
N GLY A 180 -16.15 -16.80 6.11
CA GLY A 180 -17.47 -16.19 6.20
C GLY A 180 -18.54 -17.27 6.17
N LYS A 181 -19.48 -17.18 5.22
CA LYS A 181 -20.46 -18.26 4.97
C LYS A 181 -19.90 -19.41 4.14
N GLY A 182 -18.69 -19.28 3.60
CA GLY A 182 -18.05 -20.32 2.80
C GLY A 182 -18.50 -20.38 1.34
N ASP A 183 -19.35 -19.46 0.89
CA ASP A 183 -19.93 -19.43 -0.46
C ASP A 183 -19.82 -18.04 -1.13
N GLY A 184 -19.22 -17.06 -0.44
CA GLY A 184 -19.08 -15.67 -0.89
C GLY A 184 -20.37 -14.84 -0.79
N SER A 185 -21.48 -15.39 -0.33
CA SER A 185 -22.77 -14.69 -0.24
C SER A 185 -22.78 -13.59 0.83
N ASP A 186 -21.93 -13.68 1.85
CA ASP A 186 -21.80 -12.66 2.89
C ASP A 186 -20.95 -11.45 2.49
N LEU A 187 -20.29 -11.51 1.32
CA LEU A 187 -19.32 -10.48 0.92
C LEU A 187 -19.98 -9.22 0.36
N ARG A 188 -19.31 -8.09 0.55
CA ARG A 188 -19.59 -6.83 -0.12
C ARG A 188 -18.28 -6.27 -0.65
N VAL A 189 -18.26 -5.92 -1.94
CA VAL A 189 -17.04 -5.45 -2.62
C VAL A 189 -17.17 -3.97 -2.92
N LYS A 190 -16.14 -3.21 -2.55
CA LYS A 190 -16.00 -1.79 -2.88
C LYS A 190 -14.77 -1.60 -3.77
N ILE A 191 -14.93 -0.88 -4.87
CA ILE A 191 -13.83 -0.52 -5.78
C ILE A 191 -13.66 1.00 -5.71
N ILE A 192 -12.45 1.43 -5.39
CA ILE A 192 -12.10 2.82 -5.16
C ILE A 192 -10.96 3.20 -6.11
N VAL A 193 -11.14 4.32 -6.81
CA VAL A 193 -10.14 4.91 -7.71
C VAL A 193 -10.02 6.39 -7.37
N LYS A 194 -8.78 6.92 -7.27
CA LYS A 194 -8.51 8.32 -6.89
C LYS A 194 -9.29 8.77 -5.64
N LYS A 195 -9.36 7.90 -4.62
CA LYS A 195 -10.10 8.10 -3.35
C LYS A 195 -11.62 8.25 -3.48
N ALA A 196 -12.20 7.98 -4.66
CA ALA A 196 -13.65 7.96 -4.87
C ALA A 196 -14.15 6.50 -5.00
N LEU A 197 -15.28 6.19 -4.35
CA LEU A 197 -15.98 4.92 -4.55
C LEU A 197 -16.59 4.93 -5.96
N VAL A 198 -16.06 4.11 -6.86
CA VAL A 198 -16.53 4.03 -8.26
C VAL A 198 -17.50 2.88 -8.50
N PHE A 199 -17.48 1.87 -7.63
CA PHE A 199 -18.40 0.74 -7.71
C PHE A 199 -18.55 0.05 -6.35
N GLU A 200 -19.74 -0.49 -6.13
CA GLU A 200 -20.04 -1.32 -4.98
C GLU A 200 -21.03 -2.41 -5.37
N CYS A 201 -20.81 -3.62 -4.88
CA CYS A 201 -21.78 -4.71 -4.96
C CYS A 201 -21.99 -5.41 -3.61
N VAL A 202 -23.20 -5.89 -3.37
CA VAL A 202 -23.60 -6.59 -2.15
C VAL A 202 -24.06 -7.99 -2.51
N CYS A 203 -23.22 -9.00 -2.25
CA CYS A 203 -23.46 -10.39 -2.66
C CYS A 203 -24.75 -10.97 -2.07
N ALA A 204 -25.04 -10.66 -0.80
CA ALA A 204 -26.22 -11.18 -0.09
C ALA A 204 -27.54 -10.76 -0.76
N LYS A 205 -27.55 -9.59 -1.41
CA LYS A 205 -28.72 -9.04 -2.12
C LYS A 205 -28.61 -9.20 -3.64
N GLN A 206 -27.49 -9.73 -4.14
CA GLN A 206 -27.12 -9.69 -5.56
C GLN A 206 -27.26 -8.29 -6.19
N GLU A 207 -26.94 -7.26 -5.40
CA GLU A 207 -26.97 -5.87 -5.84
C GLU A 207 -25.68 -5.58 -6.61
N ASN A 208 -25.81 -5.20 -7.89
CA ASN A 208 -24.71 -4.99 -8.84
C ASN A 208 -23.79 -6.20 -9.05
N CYS A 209 -24.17 -7.40 -8.61
CA CYS A 209 -23.40 -8.63 -8.86
C CYS A 209 -24.28 -9.87 -8.92
N LYS A 210 -23.71 -10.99 -9.38
CA LYS A 210 -24.24 -12.34 -9.17
C LYS A 210 -23.13 -13.20 -8.59
N VAL A 211 -23.45 -14.01 -7.59
CA VAL A 211 -22.48 -14.92 -6.96
C VAL A 211 -22.75 -16.35 -7.39
N PHE A 212 -21.69 -17.03 -7.82
CA PHE A 212 -21.70 -18.41 -8.25
C PHE A 212 -20.72 -19.21 -7.38
N PRO A 213 -21.21 -19.85 -6.30
CA PRO A 213 -20.40 -20.79 -5.52
C PRO A 213 -20.10 -22.04 -6.34
N ASP A 214 -18.86 -22.50 -6.28
CA ASP A 214 -18.39 -23.75 -6.87
C ASP A 214 -17.78 -24.60 -5.75
N VAL A 215 -18.64 -25.41 -5.14
CA VAL A 215 -18.28 -26.28 -4.01
C VAL A 215 -17.23 -27.31 -4.42
N GLY A 216 -17.28 -27.79 -5.67
CA GLY A 216 -16.35 -28.82 -6.17
C GLY A 216 -14.92 -28.30 -6.26
N ASN A 217 -14.75 -27.06 -6.72
CA ASN A 217 -13.43 -26.41 -6.79
C ASN A 217 -13.09 -25.56 -5.56
N ASN A 218 -13.93 -25.54 -4.53
CA ASN A 218 -13.78 -24.70 -3.34
C ASN A 218 -13.59 -23.20 -3.70
N THR A 219 -14.38 -22.68 -4.64
CA THR A 219 -14.30 -21.28 -5.07
C THR A 219 -15.66 -20.60 -5.06
N ALA A 220 -15.65 -19.27 -5.06
CA ALA A 220 -16.84 -18.46 -5.33
C ALA A 220 -16.51 -17.39 -6.37
N VAL A 221 -17.34 -17.26 -7.40
CA VAL A 221 -17.19 -16.24 -8.45
C VAL A 221 -18.25 -15.16 -8.25
N ILE A 222 -17.80 -13.94 -8.03
CA ILE A 222 -18.62 -12.72 -7.99
C ILE A 222 -18.55 -12.08 -9.37
N SER A 223 -19.58 -12.27 -10.19
CA SER A 223 -19.71 -11.59 -11.49
C SER A 223 -20.29 -10.19 -11.27
N LEU A 224 -19.59 -9.15 -11.71
CA LEU A 224 -20.01 -7.76 -11.52
C LEU A 224 -20.95 -7.34 -12.65
N GLN A 225 -22.19 -6.98 -12.30
CA GLN A 225 -23.15 -6.44 -13.26
C GLN A 225 -22.72 -5.01 -13.60
N ASN A 226 -22.51 -4.72 -14.89
CA ASN A 226 -21.98 -3.43 -15.34
C ASN A 226 -20.72 -3.00 -14.58
N GLY A 227 -19.79 -3.94 -14.34
CA GLY A 227 -18.57 -3.66 -13.59
C GLY A 227 -17.81 -2.44 -14.14
N PRO A 228 -17.12 -1.70 -13.25
CA PRO A 228 -16.63 -0.36 -13.57
C PRO A 228 -15.47 -0.40 -14.56
N MET A 229 -15.34 0.66 -15.35
CA MET A 229 -14.09 1.00 -16.02
C MET A 229 -13.14 1.63 -14.99
N VAL A 230 -11.92 1.13 -14.92
CA VAL A 230 -10.89 1.61 -14.01
C VAL A 230 -9.58 1.85 -14.75
N GLU A 231 -8.82 2.84 -14.29
CA GLU A 231 -7.50 3.20 -14.81
C GLU A 231 -6.61 3.71 -13.67
N GLY A 232 -5.33 3.34 -13.71
CA GLY A 232 -4.33 3.75 -12.73
C GLY A 232 -4.41 2.94 -11.45
N ASP A 233 -4.23 3.61 -10.30
CA ASP A 233 -4.20 2.99 -8.98
C ASP A 233 -5.62 2.66 -8.49
N VAL A 234 -5.89 1.36 -8.30
CA VAL A 234 -7.20 0.82 -7.92
C VAL A 234 -7.10 0.09 -6.60
N LYS A 235 -8.00 0.42 -5.67
CA LYS A 235 -8.19 -0.30 -4.41
C LYS A 235 -9.46 -1.15 -4.48
N VAL A 236 -9.36 -2.39 -4.03
CA VAL A 236 -10.50 -3.31 -3.90
C VAL A 236 -10.62 -3.75 -2.46
N MET A 237 -11.77 -3.51 -1.84
CA MET A 237 -12.04 -3.85 -0.43
C MET A 237 -13.17 -4.87 -0.32
N PHE A 238 -13.01 -5.83 0.58
CA PHE A 238 -14.00 -6.88 0.85
C PHE A 238 -14.52 -6.76 2.28
N GLU A 239 -15.77 -6.34 2.42
CA GLU A 239 -16.55 -6.39 3.66
C GLU A 239 -17.28 -7.72 3.77
N SER A 240 -17.69 -8.11 4.99
CA SER A 240 -18.46 -9.32 5.23
C SER A 240 -19.54 -9.09 6.28
N SER A 241 -20.74 -9.62 6.05
CA SER A 241 -21.82 -9.65 7.04
C SER A 241 -21.74 -10.85 7.99
N ALA A 242 -20.78 -11.75 7.82
CA ALA A 242 -20.65 -12.99 8.61
C ALA A 242 -19.73 -12.83 9.83
N GLY A 243 -19.39 -11.59 10.22
CA GLY A 243 -18.56 -11.34 11.40
C GLY A 243 -17.09 -11.75 11.22
N LEU A 244 -16.58 -11.78 9.98
CA LEU A 244 -15.18 -12.06 9.73
C LEU A 244 -14.26 -11.08 10.46
N PRO A 245 -13.12 -11.54 11.03
CA PRO A 245 -12.17 -10.67 11.71
C PRO A 245 -11.67 -9.56 10.80
N LYS A 246 -11.77 -8.32 11.28
CA LYS A 246 -11.32 -7.14 10.55
C LYS A 246 -9.88 -6.80 10.87
N GLY A 247 -9.14 -6.36 9.86
CA GLY A 247 -7.76 -5.91 10.00
C GLY A 247 -7.61 -4.41 9.76
N TYR A 248 -6.61 -4.04 8.97
CA TYR A 248 -6.49 -2.67 8.47
C TYR A 248 -7.70 -2.31 7.59
N GLU A 249 -8.00 -1.02 7.49
CA GLU A 249 -9.17 -0.48 6.78
C GLU A 249 -10.53 -0.92 7.32
N ASP A 250 -10.58 -1.51 8.52
CA ASP A 250 -11.80 -2.05 9.15
C ASP A 250 -12.55 -3.08 8.27
N VAL A 251 -11.81 -3.82 7.45
CA VAL A 251 -12.34 -4.88 6.58
C VAL A 251 -11.60 -6.21 6.78
N PRO A 252 -12.24 -7.35 6.45
CA PRO A 252 -11.59 -8.65 6.37
C PRO A 252 -10.30 -8.64 5.56
N PHE A 253 -10.36 -8.13 4.32
CA PHE A 253 -9.20 -8.00 3.45
C PHE A 253 -9.42 -6.98 2.33
N TYR A 254 -8.33 -6.49 1.76
CA TYR A 254 -8.30 -5.59 0.61
C TYR A 254 -6.98 -5.75 -0.13
N PHE A 255 -6.83 -5.05 -1.25
CA PHE A 255 -5.55 -4.89 -1.92
C PHE A 255 -5.58 -3.69 -2.87
N TRP A 256 -4.39 -3.25 -3.27
CA TRP A 256 -4.16 -2.28 -4.32
C TRP A 256 -3.44 -2.91 -5.51
N PHE A 257 -3.78 -2.46 -6.71
CA PHE A 257 -3.05 -2.74 -7.94
C PHE A 257 -3.03 -1.49 -8.82
N ASN A 258 -2.23 -1.50 -9.88
CA ASN A 258 -2.29 -0.47 -10.92
C ASN A 258 -2.61 -1.13 -12.27
N THR A 259 -3.58 -0.56 -13.00
CA THR A 259 -4.10 -1.20 -14.23
C THR A 259 -3.05 -1.35 -15.33
N SER A 260 -2.04 -0.48 -15.38
CA SER A 260 -0.97 -0.53 -16.38
C SER A 260 -0.06 -1.75 -16.24
N PHE A 261 -0.10 -2.45 -15.10
CA PHE A 261 0.69 -3.66 -14.84
C PHE A 261 -0.12 -4.95 -15.02
N ILE A 262 -1.37 -4.85 -15.50
CA ILE A 262 -2.23 -6.01 -15.72
C ILE A 262 -1.93 -6.67 -17.06
N ALA A 263 -1.37 -7.88 -17.00
CA ALA A 263 -1.15 -8.76 -18.13
C ALA A 263 -2.35 -9.71 -18.35
N GLU A 264 -2.59 -10.10 -19.60
CA GLU A 264 -3.58 -11.14 -19.97
C GLU A 264 -5.00 -10.92 -19.40
N ASN A 265 -5.37 -9.66 -19.16
CA ASN A 265 -6.66 -9.27 -18.59
C ASN A 265 -7.02 -10.04 -17.30
N LYS A 266 -6.00 -10.36 -16.50
CA LYS A 266 -6.12 -11.15 -15.28
C LYS A 266 -5.14 -10.68 -14.22
N LEU A 267 -5.58 -10.67 -12.97
CA LEU A 267 -4.72 -10.47 -11.80
C LEU A 267 -4.98 -11.60 -10.81
N PHE A 268 -3.97 -12.37 -10.44
CA PHE A 268 -4.05 -13.32 -9.34
C PHE A 268 -3.17 -12.85 -8.19
N LEU A 269 -3.74 -12.83 -6.99
CA LEU A 269 -3.05 -12.52 -5.75
C LEU A 269 -3.23 -13.69 -4.78
N PRO A 270 -2.17 -14.42 -4.39
CA PRO A 270 -2.23 -15.41 -3.33
C PRO A 270 -2.45 -14.76 -1.96
N ARG A 271 -2.72 -15.56 -0.92
CA ARG A 271 -2.97 -15.11 0.46
C ARG A 271 -1.92 -14.12 0.96
N GLU A 272 -0.66 -14.39 0.71
CA GLU A 272 0.51 -13.61 1.13
C GLU A 272 0.55 -12.24 0.46
N GLU A 273 -0.16 -12.08 -0.65
CA GLU A 273 -0.25 -10.86 -1.44
C GLU A 273 -1.52 -10.03 -1.19
N LEU A 274 -2.36 -10.47 -0.25
CA LEU A 274 -3.58 -9.77 0.16
C LEU A 274 -3.37 -9.02 1.48
N ASP A 275 -3.86 -7.79 1.56
CA ASP A 275 -3.75 -6.98 2.78
C ASP A 275 -4.75 -7.51 3.82
N ASN A 276 -4.21 -7.84 5.01
CA ASN A 276 -4.79 -8.60 6.13
C ASN A 276 -4.55 -10.13 6.10
N PRO A 277 -4.88 -10.90 5.04
CA PRO A 277 -4.61 -12.34 4.98
C PRO A 277 -3.13 -12.72 5.03
N HIS A 278 -2.23 -11.83 4.60
CA HIS A 278 -0.77 -12.05 4.73
C HIS A 278 -0.29 -12.26 6.17
N LYS A 279 -1.11 -11.92 7.19
CA LYS A 279 -0.70 -12.03 8.59
C LYS A 279 -0.90 -13.47 9.09
N PRO A 280 0.14 -14.12 9.65
CA PRO A 280 0.05 -15.50 10.13
C PRO A 280 -1.10 -15.79 11.11
N LYS A 281 -1.46 -14.81 11.94
CA LYS A 281 -2.59 -14.92 12.89
C LYS A 281 -3.96 -15.16 12.22
N THR A 282 -4.05 -14.98 10.90
CA THR A 282 -5.28 -15.17 10.12
C THR A 282 -5.30 -16.49 9.34
N TRP A 283 -4.21 -17.27 9.37
CA TRP A 283 -4.05 -18.46 8.52
C TRP A 283 -4.88 -19.68 8.97
N SER A 284 -5.43 -19.65 10.18
CA SER A 284 -6.47 -20.60 10.58
C SER A 284 -7.77 -20.40 9.78
N LEU A 285 -8.03 -19.16 9.34
CA LEU A 285 -9.17 -18.77 8.50
C LEU A 285 -8.80 -18.82 7.01
N TYR A 286 -7.80 -18.03 6.60
CA TYR A 286 -7.33 -17.98 5.21
C TYR A 286 -6.24 -19.05 4.97
N LYS A 287 -6.64 -20.15 4.34
CA LYS A 287 -5.76 -21.30 4.05
C LYS A 287 -4.67 -20.97 3.04
N GLU A 288 -3.67 -21.83 2.91
CA GLU A 288 -2.49 -21.59 2.07
C GLU A 288 -2.83 -21.34 0.60
N ASP A 289 -3.85 -22.02 0.11
CA ASP A 289 -4.42 -21.92 -1.23
C ASP A 289 -5.47 -20.79 -1.39
N PHE A 290 -5.76 -20.04 -0.32
CA PHE A 290 -6.63 -18.86 -0.39
C PHE A 290 -6.01 -17.80 -1.31
N GLY A 291 -6.83 -17.23 -2.17
CA GLY A 291 -6.37 -16.21 -3.10
C GLY A 291 -7.53 -15.54 -3.84
N VAL A 292 -7.21 -14.49 -4.57
CA VAL A 292 -8.18 -13.73 -5.36
C VAL A 292 -7.71 -13.65 -6.80
N THR A 293 -8.57 -14.00 -7.75
CA THR A 293 -8.37 -13.68 -9.16
C THR A 293 -9.37 -12.66 -9.62
N MET A 294 -8.90 -11.55 -10.18
CA MET A 294 -9.73 -10.60 -10.92
C MET A 294 -9.62 -10.85 -12.42
N PHE A 295 -10.75 -10.76 -13.10
CA PHE A 295 -10.84 -10.86 -14.56
C PHE A 295 -11.31 -9.54 -15.15
N PHE A 296 -10.64 -9.12 -16.21
CA PHE A 296 -10.87 -7.84 -16.87
C PHE A 296 -11.29 -8.05 -18.32
N SER A 297 -11.85 -7.01 -18.93
CA SER A 297 -11.91 -6.86 -20.39
C SER A 297 -11.35 -5.50 -20.78
N ASP A 298 -10.84 -5.39 -22.00
CA ASP A 298 -10.41 -4.11 -22.56
C ASP A 298 -11.62 -3.14 -22.69
N SER A 299 -11.32 -1.85 -22.86
CA SER A 299 -12.32 -0.86 -23.23
C SER A 299 -12.87 -1.19 -24.63
N ASP A 300 -14.18 -1.34 -24.74
CA ASP A 300 -14.88 -1.32 -26.03
C ASP A 300 -14.66 0.02 -26.76
#